data_AF-A0A0J9XMD5-F1
#
_entry.id   AF-A0A0J9XMD5-F1
#
_cell.length_a   1.000
_cell.length_b   1.000
_cell.length_c   1.000
_cell.angle_alpha   90.00
_cell.angle_beta   90.00
_cell.angle_gamma   90.00
#
_symmetry.space_group_name_H-M   'P 1'
#
loop_
_entity.id
_entity.type
_entity.pdbx_description
1 polymer ?
#
loop_
_entity_poly.entity_id
_entity_poly.type
_entity_poly.pdbx_seq_one_letter_code
_entity_poly.pdbx_strand_id
1 'polypeptide(L)'
;MAVLAGIGYLFIAFSPSVVIFRRVIASDPLRIILFVLGAFFWLLSLLLSACIWGLNHMSTAGQRITGMHSLRHARHILATVCGLGMGMMAALFLIINVIADFWGHGTVGLPATVPYVSDRFTVKLLPNDQYFPITYSISACMVTLCHVFWTVIFWDGCHKKGTTNTWWMGICFAVISHYAMSALSFGNRTKYQMAVMCMQGVIVLVNAVISFLVMGVTWSLLKRRTKLAFCRMFCVKDCNSESIDTSISRSENPAEDRRSNPLHICT
;
A
#
# COMPACT_ATOMS: atom_id res chain seq x y z
N MET A 1 -20.44 -13.51 -13.53
CA MET A 1 -20.19 -13.72 -12.09
C MET A 1 -18.71 -13.84 -11.75
N ALA A 2 -17.92 -14.67 -12.45
CA ALA A 2 -16.48 -14.82 -12.20
C ALA A 2 -15.66 -13.53 -12.40
N VAL A 3 -15.88 -12.78 -13.48
CA VAL A 3 -15.20 -11.49 -13.74
C VAL A 3 -15.49 -10.47 -12.62
N LEU A 4 -16.75 -10.36 -12.17
CA LEU A 4 -17.12 -9.47 -11.07
C LEU A 4 -16.43 -9.86 -9.75
N ALA A 5 -16.33 -11.16 -9.47
CA ALA A 5 -15.58 -11.66 -8.33
C ALA A 5 -14.07 -11.38 -8.45
N GLY A 6 -13.49 -11.57 -9.63
CA GLY A 6 -12.08 -11.24 -9.92
C GLY A 6 -11.76 -9.75 -9.72
N ILE A 7 -12.67 -8.87 -10.15
CA ILE A 7 -12.57 -7.43 -9.89
C ILE A 7 -12.67 -7.15 -8.38
N GLY A 8 -13.58 -7.82 -7.66
CA GLY A 8 -13.68 -7.72 -6.21
C GLY A 8 -12.39 -8.13 -5.48
N TYR A 9 -11.77 -9.22 -5.92
CA TYR A 9 -10.49 -9.72 -5.40
C TYR A 9 -9.34 -8.72 -5.63
N LEU A 10 -9.27 -8.11 -6.81
CA LEU A 10 -8.34 -7.02 -7.10
C LEU A 10 -8.52 -5.82 -6.17
N PHE A 11 -9.77 -5.40 -5.95
CA PHE A 11 -10.05 -4.30 -5.03
C PHE A 11 -9.64 -4.64 -3.60
N ILE A 12 -9.89 -5.85 -3.12
CA ILE A 12 -9.45 -6.27 -1.78
C ILE A 12 -7.92 -6.25 -1.68
N ALA A 13 -7.23 -6.82 -2.67
CA ALA A 13 -5.77 -6.92 -2.67
C ALA A 13 -5.08 -5.56 -2.71
N PHE A 14 -5.55 -4.64 -3.55
CA PHE A 14 -4.89 -3.35 -3.77
C PHE A 14 -5.54 -2.16 -3.04
N SER A 15 -6.63 -2.36 -2.29
CA SER A 15 -7.31 -1.29 -1.55
C SER A 15 -6.38 -0.46 -0.66
N PRO A 16 -5.55 -1.06 0.23
CA PRO A 16 -4.62 -0.27 1.05
C PRO A 16 -3.61 0.49 0.20
N SER A 17 -3.13 -0.13 -0.89
CA SER A 17 -2.16 0.46 -1.81
C SER A 17 -2.71 1.70 -2.49
N VAL A 18 -3.94 1.62 -3.01
CA VAL A 18 -4.62 2.75 -3.66
C VAL A 18 -4.89 3.88 -2.67
N VAL A 19 -5.32 3.55 -1.44
CA VAL A 19 -5.60 4.55 -0.40
C VAL A 19 -4.31 5.29 0.00
N ILE A 20 -3.22 4.56 0.26
CA ILE A 20 -1.93 5.16 0.63
C ILE A 20 -1.35 5.94 -0.54
N PHE A 21 -1.40 5.41 -1.76
CA PHE A 21 -0.91 6.09 -2.97
C PHE A 21 -1.62 7.43 -3.18
N ARG A 22 -2.96 7.45 -3.18
CA ARG A 22 -3.74 8.67 -3.39
C ARG A 22 -3.48 9.71 -2.30
N ARG A 23 -3.29 9.29 -1.04
CA ARG A 23 -3.13 10.21 0.10
C ARG A 23 -1.70 10.71 0.30
N VAL A 24 -0.70 9.88 0.00
CA VAL A 24 0.70 10.13 0.38
C VAL A 24 1.59 10.38 -0.83
N ILE A 25 1.28 9.79 -1.98
CA ILE A 25 2.17 9.75 -3.16
C ILE A 25 1.71 10.73 -4.23
N ALA A 26 0.41 10.75 -4.54
CA ALA A 26 -0.14 11.53 -5.66
C ALA A 26 0.05 13.06 -5.54
N SER A 27 0.36 13.59 -4.36
CA SER A 27 0.56 15.03 -4.14
C SER A 27 1.88 15.55 -4.71
N ASP A 28 2.91 14.71 -4.82
CA ASP A 28 4.26 15.14 -5.23
C ASP A 28 4.81 14.21 -6.33
N PRO A 29 5.21 14.72 -7.51
CA PRO A 29 5.72 13.89 -8.60
C PRO A 29 6.99 13.12 -8.25
N LEU A 30 7.84 13.66 -7.34
CA LEU A 30 9.02 12.96 -6.84
C LEU A 30 8.67 11.66 -6.12
N ARG A 31 7.54 11.60 -5.41
CA ARG A 31 7.11 10.37 -4.72
C ARG A 31 6.63 9.31 -5.69
N ILE A 32 6.04 9.74 -6.81
CA ILE A 32 5.63 8.82 -7.89
C ILE A 32 6.87 8.15 -8.50
N ILE A 33 7.92 8.94 -8.79
CA ILE A 33 9.19 8.42 -9.31
C ILE A 33 9.80 7.44 -8.30
N LEU A 34 9.84 7.80 -7.01
CA LEU A 34 10.38 6.93 -5.95
C LEU A 34 9.56 5.65 -5.76
N PHE A 35 8.24 5.71 -5.94
CA PHE A 35 7.36 4.55 -5.90
C PHE A 35 7.66 3.58 -7.05
N VAL A 36 7.79 4.09 -8.28
CA VAL A 36 8.14 3.30 -9.46
C VAL A 36 9.55 2.72 -9.33
N LEU A 37 10.51 3.51 -8.85
CA LEU A 37 11.86 3.03 -8.56
C LEU A 37 11.85 1.96 -7.47
N GLY A 38 11.08 2.09 -6.39
CA GLY A 38 10.97 1.06 -5.35
C GLY A 38 10.39 -0.25 -5.87
N ALA A 39 9.36 -0.17 -6.73
CA ALA A 39 8.80 -1.32 -7.42
C ALA A 39 9.80 -1.99 -8.39
N PHE A 40 10.56 -1.18 -9.13
CA PHE A 40 11.59 -1.65 -10.05
C PHE A 40 12.82 -2.22 -9.31
N PHE A 41 13.27 -1.57 -8.24
CA PHE A 41 14.37 -2.03 -7.40
C PHE A 41 14.00 -3.27 -6.60
N TRP A 42 12.72 -3.56 -6.34
CA TRP A 42 12.32 -4.88 -5.83
C TRP A 42 12.57 -5.99 -6.86
N LEU A 43 12.15 -5.78 -8.12
CA LEU A 43 12.46 -6.68 -9.25
C LEU A 43 13.98 -6.81 -9.44
N LEU A 44 14.70 -5.70 -9.31
CA LEU A 44 16.14 -5.62 -9.49
C LEU A 44 16.92 -6.04 -8.24
N SER A 45 16.31 -6.12 -7.05
CA SER A 45 16.94 -6.61 -5.79
C SER A 45 17.26 -8.09 -5.87
N LEU A 46 16.53 -8.86 -6.68
CA LEU A 46 16.89 -10.23 -7.06
C LEU A 46 18.15 -10.26 -7.95
N LEU A 47 18.52 -9.14 -8.59
CA LEU A 47 19.67 -8.98 -9.49
C LEU A 47 20.87 -8.24 -8.84
N LEU A 48 20.62 -7.27 -7.95
CA LEU A 48 21.58 -6.29 -7.42
C LEU A 48 22.20 -6.68 -6.08
N SER A 49 21.85 -7.81 -5.46
CA SER A 49 22.65 -8.33 -4.36
C SER A 49 24.12 -8.56 -4.77
N ALA A 50 24.40 -8.58 -6.09
CA ALA A 50 25.74 -8.56 -6.69
C ALA A 50 26.39 -7.16 -6.84
N CYS A 51 25.64 -6.05 -6.85
CA CYS A 51 26.20 -4.69 -7.04
C CYS A 51 26.43 -3.90 -5.75
N ILE A 52 25.91 -4.37 -4.62
CA ILE A 52 26.02 -3.67 -3.32
C ILE A 52 27.48 -3.62 -2.80
N TRP A 53 28.38 -4.43 -3.37
CA TRP A 53 29.82 -4.27 -3.14
C TRP A 53 30.44 -3.12 -3.97
N GLY A 54 29.93 -2.86 -5.18
CA GLY A 54 30.46 -1.85 -6.10
C GLY A 54 30.07 -0.40 -5.77
N LEU A 55 28.94 -0.17 -5.08
CA LEU A 55 28.47 1.17 -4.70
C LEU A 55 28.98 1.63 -3.32
N ASN A 56 29.92 0.91 -2.69
CA ASN A 56 30.67 1.45 -1.56
C ASN A 56 31.84 2.35 -2.00
N HIS A 57 32.04 2.53 -3.31
CA HIS A 57 33.16 3.30 -3.85
C HIS A 57 32.77 4.71 -4.37
N MET A 58 31.49 5.08 -4.44
CA MET A 58 31.08 6.37 -5.02
C MET A 58 29.93 7.02 -4.25
N SER A 59 30.25 7.72 -3.16
CA SER A 59 29.51 8.93 -2.76
C SER A 59 30.33 9.75 -1.76
N THR A 60 31.37 10.39 -2.27
CA THR A 60 31.99 11.55 -1.63
C THR A 60 31.59 12.76 -2.45
N ALA A 61 30.53 13.46 -2.07
CA ALA A 61 30.29 14.85 -2.46
C ALA A 61 29.24 15.45 -1.52
N GLY A 62 29.70 16.29 -0.61
CA GLY A 62 28.84 16.98 0.34
C GLY A 62 28.02 18.09 -0.31
N GLN A 63 26.75 18.20 0.10
CA GLN A 63 26.04 19.48 0.15
C GLN A 63 25.32 19.61 1.49
N ARG A 64 25.59 20.71 2.18
CA ARG A 64 25.06 21.07 3.50
C ARG A 64 23.80 21.91 3.28
N ILE A 65 22.64 21.39 3.67
CA ILE A 65 21.38 22.16 3.73
C ILE A 65 21.03 22.34 5.21
N THR A 66 20.99 23.58 5.66
CA THR A 66 20.60 23.99 7.01
C THR A 66 19.07 24.17 7.07
N GLY A 67 18.43 23.52 8.06
CA GLY A 67 16.98 23.53 8.21
C GLY A 67 16.49 22.36 9.08
N MET A 68 16.88 22.36 10.36
CA MET A 68 16.55 21.30 11.30
C MET A 68 15.12 21.47 11.83
N HIS A 69 14.17 20.75 11.21
CA HIS A 69 12.98 20.10 11.82
C HIS A 69 12.09 19.37 10.79
N SER A 70 12.43 19.40 9.49
CA SER A 70 11.69 18.73 8.40
C SER A 70 12.28 17.37 7.94
N LEU A 71 13.54 17.07 8.30
CA LEU A 71 14.30 15.91 7.78
C LEU A 71 13.79 14.54 8.26
N ARG A 72 13.27 14.45 9.48
CA ARG A 72 12.75 13.18 10.03
C ARG A 72 11.47 12.76 9.30
N HIS A 73 10.59 13.71 9.00
CA HIS A 73 9.34 13.46 8.28
C HIS A 73 9.60 13.05 6.82
N ALA A 74 10.51 13.72 6.11
CA ALA A 74 10.86 13.38 4.74
C ALA A 74 11.41 11.94 4.59
N ARG A 75 12.17 11.48 5.59
CA ARG A 75 12.74 10.12 5.60
C ARG A 75 11.70 9.02 5.79
N HIS A 76 10.78 9.17 6.75
CA HIS A 76 9.72 8.17 6.94
C HIS A 76 8.78 8.13 5.74
N ILE A 77 8.56 9.28 5.09
CA ILE A 77 7.86 9.35 3.80
C ILE A 77 8.59 8.54 2.73
N LEU A 78 9.90 8.74 2.56
CA LEU A 78 10.71 7.99 1.59
C LEU A 78 10.62 6.46 1.83
N ALA A 79 10.80 6.02 3.08
CA ALA A 79 10.71 4.60 3.43
C ALA A 79 9.30 4.02 3.18
N THR A 80 8.25 4.80 3.46
CA THR A 80 6.85 4.39 3.20
C THR A 80 6.58 4.24 1.71
N VAL A 81 7.05 5.19 0.88
CA VAL A 81 6.86 5.19 -0.57
C VAL A 81 7.59 4.01 -1.22
N CYS A 82 8.84 3.77 -0.83
CA CYS A 82 9.63 2.64 -1.31
C CYS A 82 9.00 1.31 -0.90
N GLY A 83 8.63 1.16 0.38
CA GLY A 83 7.98 -0.05 0.89
C GLY A 83 6.64 -0.34 0.23
N LEU A 84 5.86 0.70 -0.11
CA LEU A 84 4.61 0.54 -0.86
C LEU A 84 4.86 0.01 -2.28
N GLY A 85 5.89 0.51 -2.97
CA GLY A 85 6.29 0.03 -4.30
C GLY A 85 6.71 -1.44 -4.28
N MET A 86 7.58 -1.83 -3.34
CA MET A 86 7.99 -3.23 -3.16
C MET A 86 6.80 -4.13 -2.81
N GLY A 87 5.94 -3.68 -1.90
CA GLY A 87 4.76 -4.41 -1.47
C GLY A 87 3.70 -4.57 -2.55
N MET A 88 3.52 -3.57 -3.42
CA MET A 88 2.59 -3.65 -4.55
C MET A 88 3.08 -4.62 -5.61
N MET A 89 4.39 -4.66 -5.91
CA MET A 89 4.94 -5.64 -6.84
C MET A 89 4.87 -7.06 -6.28
N ALA A 90 5.22 -7.26 -5.01
CA ALA A 90 5.07 -8.57 -4.35
C ALA A 90 3.61 -9.07 -4.39
N ALA A 91 2.65 -8.19 -4.11
CA ALA A 91 1.22 -8.52 -4.20
C ALA A 91 0.77 -8.82 -5.64
N LEU A 92 1.28 -8.08 -6.63
CA LEU A 92 1.01 -8.34 -8.06
C LEU A 92 1.45 -9.75 -8.45
N PHE A 93 2.69 -10.14 -8.14
CA PHE A 93 3.18 -11.50 -8.42
C PHE A 93 2.41 -12.59 -7.67
N LEU A 94 1.93 -12.28 -6.47
CA LEU A 94 1.11 -13.21 -5.71
C LEU A 94 -0.25 -13.44 -6.41
N ILE A 95 -0.91 -12.39 -6.91
CA ILE A 95 -2.31 -12.50 -7.34
C ILE A 95 -2.54 -12.59 -8.86
N ILE A 96 -1.55 -12.24 -9.68
CA ILE A 96 -1.74 -12.15 -11.14
C ILE A 96 -2.12 -13.49 -11.78
N ASN A 97 -1.43 -14.57 -11.40
CA ASN A 97 -1.69 -15.91 -11.92
C ASN A 97 -3.04 -16.44 -11.44
N VAL A 98 -3.40 -16.12 -10.19
CA VAL A 98 -4.69 -16.44 -9.60
C VAL A 98 -5.81 -15.77 -10.39
N ILE A 99 -5.67 -14.49 -10.73
CA ILE A 99 -6.72 -13.76 -11.49
C ILE A 99 -6.82 -14.25 -12.93
N ALA A 100 -5.70 -14.56 -13.58
CA ALA A 100 -5.70 -15.09 -14.94
C ALA A 100 -6.53 -16.38 -15.04
N ASP A 101 -6.39 -17.25 -14.03
CA ASP A 101 -7.16 -18.49 -13.90
C ASP A 101 -8.68 -18.24 -13.70
N PHE A 102 -9.08 -17.11 -13.10
CA PHE A 102 -10.51 -16.76 -12.84
C PHE A 102 -11.13 -15.78 -13.83
N TRP A 103 -10.38 -15.35 -14.86
CA TRP A 103 -10.89 -14.43 -15.87
C TRP A 103 -11.93 -15.09 -16.81
N GLY A 104 -11.97 -16.43 -16.84
CA GLY A 104 -12.94 -17.21 -17.61
C GLY A 104 -14.29 -17.43 -16.91
N HIS A 105 -15.17 -18.22 -17.55
CA HIS A 105 -16.53 -18.51 -17.05
C HIS A 105 -16.59 -19.50 -15.86
N GLY A 106 -15.45 -19.97 -15.34
CA GLY A 106 -15.37 -20.96 -14.26
C GLY A 106 -15.23 -20.34 -12.86
N THR A 107 -15.79 -21.01 -11.84
CA THR A 107 -15.55 -20.69 -10.42
C THR A 107 -14.67 -21.74 -9.76
N VAL A 108 -13.91 -21.34 -8.75
CA VAL A 108 -13.06 -22.22 -7.91
C VAL A 108 -13.85 -23.39 -7.33
N GLY A 109 -13.23 -24.58 -7.31
CA GLY A 109 -13.77 -25.78 -6.64
C GLY A 109 -14.55 -26.75 -7.53
N LEU A 110 -15.13 -26.30 -8.65
CA LEU A 110 -15.78 -27.18 -9.65
C LEU A 110 -14.79 -27.90 -10.61
N PRO A 111 -13.63 -27.33 -11.00
CA PRO A 111 -12.73 -27.98 -11.96
C PRO A 111 -11.83 -29.09 -11.40
N ALA A 112 -11.61 -29.15 -10.08
CA ALA A 112 -10.70 -30.14 -9.47
C ALA A 112 -11.26 -31.57 -9.52
N THR A 113 -12.58 -31.73 -9.72
CA THR A 113 -13.24 -33.03 -9.82
C THR A 113 -13.27 -33.58 -11.26
N VAL A 114 -12.86 -32.79 -12.27
CA VAL A 114 -12.86 -33.19 -13.69
C VAL A 114 -11.43 -33.10 -14.27
N PRO A 115 -10.75 -34.23 -14.51
CA PRO A 115 -9.31 -34.25 -14.82
C PRO A 115 -8.92 -33.48 -16.10
N TYR A 116 -9.82 -33.37 -17.09
CA TYR A 116 -9.57 -32.59 -18.31
C TYR A 116 -9.55 -31.07 -18.09
N VAL A 117 -10.23 -30.58 -17.04
CA VAL A 117 -10.35 -29.14 -16.76
C VAL A 117 -9.24 -28.70 -15.80
N SER A 118 -8.74 -29.58 -14.92
CA SER A 118 -7.64 -29.27 -13.99
C SER A 118 -6.33 -28.91 -14.68
N ASP A 119 -6.05 -29.47 -15.86
CA ASP A 119 -4.81 -29.19 -16.61
C ASP A 119 -4.78 -27.79 -17.24
N ARG A 120 -5.93 -27.09 -17.27
CA ARG A 120 -6.00 -25.71 -17.78
C ARG A 120 -5.68 -24.64 -16.74
N PHE A 121 -5.64 -24.99 -15.45
CA PHE A 121 -5.37 -24.05 -14.37
C PHE A 121 -3.88 -24.05 -14.01
N THR A 122 -3.29 -22.87 -13.93
CA THR A 122 -1.89 -22.72 -13.53
C THR A 122 -1.70 -23.05 -12.03
N VAL A 123 -2.76 -22.87 -11.24
CA VAL A 123 -2.77 -23.20 -9.81
C VAL A 123 -3.51 -24.52 -9.57
N LYS A 124 -2.80 -25.54 -9.06
CA LYS A 124 -3.43 -26.81 -8.63
C LYS A 124 -4.27 -26.59 -7.36
N LEU A 125 -5.58 -26.67 -7.50
CA LEU A 125 -6.60 -26.50 -6.46
C LEU A 125 -7.10 -27.87 -5.98
N LEU A 126 -7.32 -28.02 -4.67
CA LEU A 126 -7.95 -29.21 -4.09
C LEU A 126 -9.49 -29.04 -4.09
N PRO A 127 -10.30 -30.13 -4.10
CA PRO A 127 -11.77 -30.03 -4.13
C PRO A 127 -12.40 -29.17 -3.01
N ASN A 128 -11.70 -28.94 -1.91
CA ASN A 128 -12.17 -28.13 -0.78
C ASN A 128 -11.66 -26.66 -0.78
N ASP A 129 -10.99 -26.20 -1.83
CA ASP A 129 -10.31 -24.89 -1.90
C ASP A 129 -11.18 -23.75 -2.46
N GLN A 130 -12.49 -23.76 -2.19
CA GLN A 130 -13.45 -22.76 -2.71
C GLN A 130 -13.09 -21.30 -2.32
N TYR A 131 -12.47 -21.10 -1.16
CA TYR A 131 -12.05 -19.78 -0.64
C TYR A 131 -10.64 -19.37 -1.06
N PHE A 132 -10.00 -20.12 -1.96
CA PHE A 132 -8.64 -19.87 -2.37
C PHE A 132 -8.38 -18.44 -2.92
N PRO A 133 -9.20 -17.86 -3.82
CA PRO A 133 -8.88 -16.56 -4.41
C PRO A 133 -9.07 -15.41 -3.43
N ILE A 134 -10.09 -15.49 -2.57
CA ILE A 134 -10.35 -14.47 -1.57
C ILE A 134 -9.24 -14.47 -0.51
N THR A 135 -8.78 -15.63 -0.07
CA THR A 135 -7.65 -15.71 0.89
C THR A 135 -6.36 -15.20 0.26
N TYR A 136 -6.07 -15.52 -1.01
CA TYR A 136 -4.92 -14.95 -1.73
C TYR A 136 -4.99 -13.42 -1.85
N SER A 137 -6.20 -12.87 -2.03
CA SER A 137 -6.43 -11.42 -2.08
C SER A 137 -6.15 -10.75 -0.75
N ILE A 138 -6.61 -11.36 0.35
CA ILE A 138 -6.34 -10.88 1.71
C ILE A 138 -4.84 -11.00 2.02
N SER A 139 -4.20 -12.11 1.66
CA SER A 139 -2.74 -12.26 1.80
C SER A 139 -1.95 -11.24 0.99
N ALA A 140 -2.38 -10.92 -0.25
CA ALA A 140 -1.75 -9.89 -1.07
C ALA A 140 -1.80 -8.51 -0.38
N CYS A 141 -2.96 -8.15 0.14
CA CYS A 141 -3.15 -6.94 0.94
C CYS A 141 -2.23 -6.93 2.19
N MET A 142 -2.18 -8.04 2.93
CA MET A 142 -1.31 -8.18 4.12
C MET A 142 0.18 -8.05 3.78
N VAL A 143 0.62 -8.68 2.70
CA VAL A 143 2.01 -8.62 2.21
C VAL A 143 2.38 -7.18 1.81
N THR A 144 1.50 -6.46 1.12
CA THR A 144 1.78 -5.05 0.78
C THR A 144 1.96 -4.19 2.04
N LEU A 145 1.08 -4.33 3.03
CA LEU A 145 1.20 -3.61 4.29
C LEU A 145 2.46 -3.98 5.07
N CYS A 146 2.79 -5.27 5.13
CA CYS A 146 4.02 -5.76 5.73
C CYS A 146 5.26 -5.14 5.07
N HIS A 147 5.34 -5.08 3.74
CA HIS A 147 6.47 -4.44 3.06
C HIS A 147 6.61 -2.94 3.39
N VAL A 148 5.50 -2.22 3.56
CA VAL A 148 5.53 -0.83 4.04
C VAL A 148 6.16 -0.77 5.45
N PHE A 149 5.66 -1.57 6.39
CA PHE A 149 6.15 -1.56 7.77
C PHE A 149 7.60 -2.05 7.90
N TRP A 150 7.96 -3.13 7.22
CA TRP A 150 9.33 -3.66 7.19
C TRP A 150 10.31 -2.63 6.65
N THR A 151 9.96 -1.91 5.59
CA THR A 151 10.84 -0.89 5.02
C THR A 151 11.03 0.29 5.97
N VAL A 152 9.98 0.71 6.69
CA VAL A 152 10.08 1.76 7.70
C VAL A 152 10.96 1.33 8.88
N ILE A 153 10.77 0.12 9.41
CA ILE A 153 11.55 -0.42 10.54
C ILE A 153 13.00 -0.65 10.13
N PHE A 154 13.22 -1.22 8.95
CA PHE A 154 14.55 -1.48 8.40
C PHE A 154 15.33 -0.18 8.20
N TRP A 155 14.70 0.83 7.59
CA TRP A 155 15.32 2.12 7.35
C TRP A 155 15.66 2.87 8.65
N ASP A 156 14.80 2.77 9.67
CA ASP A 156 15.07 3.32 11.00
C ASP A 156 16.25 2.61 11.69
N GLY A 157 16.33 1.28 11.58
CA GLY A 157 17.45 0.49 12.09
C GLY A 157 18.78 0.85 11.43
N CYS A 158 18.80 1.01 10.10
CA CYS A 158 19.98 1.45 9.34
C CYS A 158 20.49 2.83 9.78
N HIS A 159 19.58 3.75 10.11
CA HIS A 159 19.98 5.07 10.60
C HIS A 159 20.61 5.03 11.99
N LYS A 160 20.11 4.15 12.86
CA LYS A 160 20.61 3.97 14.23
C LYS A 160 22.00 3.36 14.31
N LYS A 161 22.52 2.79 13.21
CA LYS A 161 23.83 2.12 13.10
C LYS A 161 25.00 2.94 13.62
N GLY A 162 25.02 4.24 13.36
CA GLY A 162 26.10 5.13 13.77
C GLY A 162 25.89 5.85 15.11
N THR A 163 24.76 5.64 15.79
CA THR A 163 24.36 6.46 16.96
C THR A 163 24.06 5.62 18.20
N THR A 164 23.51 4.41 18.05
CA THR A 164 23.08 3.58 19.19
C THR A 164 23.49 2.12 19.00
N ASN A 165 23.93 1.45 20.06
CA ASN A 165 24.31 0.01 20.02
C ASN A 165 23.13 -0.94 19.73
N THR A 166 21.88 -0.50 19.90
CA THR A 166 20.66 -1.31 19.68
C THR A 166 20.14 -1.27 18.24
N TRP A 167 20.93 -0.79 17.28
CA TRP A 167 20.50 -0.55 15.90
C TRP A 167 20.09 -1.82 15.14
N TRP A 168 20.79 -2.93 15.40
CA TRP A 168 20.52 -4.23 14.77
C TRP A 168 19.15 -4.79 15.14
N MET A 169 18.61 -4.46 16.33
CA MET A 169 17.38 -5.04 16.84
C MET A 169 16.18 -4.81 15.90
N GLY A 170 16.04 -3.60 15.35
CA GLY A 170 14.98 -3.28 14.40
C GLY A 170 15.12 -4.03 13.08
N ILE A 171 16.34 -4.13 12.56
CA ILE A 171 16.63 -4.86 11.31
C ILE A 171 16.36 -6.35 11.50
N CYS A 172 16.88 -6.95 12.56
CA CYS A 172 16.64 -8.35 12.89
C CYS A 172 15.15 -8.63 13.04
N PHE A 173 14.40 -7.76 13.72
CA PHE A 173 12.95 -7.91 13.85
C PHE A 173 12.20 -7.87 12.51
N ALA A 174 12.55 -6.93 11.63
CA ALA A 174 11.95 -6.84 10.29
C ALA A 174 12.24 -8.11 9.45
N VAL A 175 13.47 -8.61 9.51
CA VAL A 175 13.88 -9.83 8.79
C VAL A 175 13.19 -11.07 9.36
N ILE A 176 13.17 -11.24 10.69
CA ILE A 176 12.51 -12.37 11.34
C ILE A 176 11.01 -12.38 11.04
N SER A 177 10.34 -11.22 11.14
CA SER A 177 8.91 -11.14 10.83
C SER A 177 8.61 -11.36 9.35
N HIS A 178 9.52 -11.00 8.44
CA HIS A 178 9.44 -11.37 7.02
C HIS A 178 9.50 -12.88 6.82
N TYR A 179 10.49 -13.57 7.41
CA TYR A 179 10.56 -15.03 7.35
C TYR A 179 9.38 -15.71 8.04
N ALA A 180 8.86 -15.15 9.14
CA ALA A 180 7.68 -15.67 9.82
C ALA A 180 6.42 -15.60 8.93
N MET A 181 6.21 -14.48 8.22
CA MET A 181 5.11 -14.35 7.25
C MET A 181 5.23 -15.36 6.11
N SER A 182 6.43 -15.57 5.57
CA SER A 182 6.69 -16.57 4.53
C SER A 182 6.48 -18.00 5.05
N ALA A 183 6.96 -18.31 6.25
CA ALA A 183 6.81 -19.63 6.87
C ALA A 183 5.34 -19.97 7.13
N LEU A 184 4.57 -19.02 7.67
CA LEU A 184 3.12 -19.19 7.87
C LEU A 184 2.38 -19.40 6.56
N SER A 185 2.85 -18.83 5.45
CA SER A 185 2.21 -18.99 4.14
C SER A 185 2.21 -20.45 3.64
N PHE A 186 3.16 -21.29 4.07
CA PHE A 186 3.10 -22.73 3.79
C PHE A 186 1.90 -23.41 4.46
N GLY A 187 1.50 -22.92 5.63
CA GLY A 187 0.33 -23.39 6.37
C GLY A 187 -1.01 -23.09 5.68
N ASN A 188 -1.02 -22.25 4.65
CA ASN A 188 -2.24 -21.85 3.93
C ASN A 188 -2.89 -23.00 3.13
N ARG A 189 -2.15 -24.10 2.91
CA ARG A 189 -2.64 -25.34 2.26
C ARG A 189 -3.25 -26.35 3.24
N THR A 190 -3.27 -26.04 4.54
CA THR A 190 -3.76 -26.96 5.58
C THR A 190 -5.24 -26.72 5.90
N LYS A 191 -5.88 -27.67 6.61
CA LYS A 191 -7.26 -27.51 7.13
C LYS A 191 -7.44 -26.28 8.04
N TYR A 192 -6.35 -25.73 8.58
CA TYR A 192 -6.35 -24.59 9.50
C TYR A 192 -6.10 -23.23 8.81
N GLN A 193 -6.41 -23.13 7.51
CA GLN A 193 -6.21 -21.95 6.68
C GLN A 193 -6.64 -20.63 7.35
N MET A 194 -7.83 -20.59 7.95
CA MET A 194 -8.35 -19.39 8.62
C MET A 194 -7.53 -18.99 9.85
N ALA A 195 -7.03 -19.95 10.63
CA ALA A 195 -6.20 -19.68 11.79
C ALA A 195 -4.83 -19.13 11.35
N VAL A 196 -4.25 -19.68 10.27
CA VAL A 196 -3.00 -19.18 9.67
C VAL A 196 -3.16 -17.74 9.19
N MET A 197 -4.27 -17.42 8.51
CA MET A 197 -4.59 -16.05 8.08
C MET A 197 -4.74 -15.09 9.25
N CYS A 198 -5.39 -15.51 10.35
CA CYS A 198 -5.49 -14.69 11.55
C CYS A 198 -4.11 -14.42 12.16
N MET A 199 -3.24 -15.43 12.21
CA MET A 199 -1.86 -15.27 12.70
C MET A 199 -1.04 -14.32 11.82
N GLN A 200 -1.20 -14.39 10.50
CA GLN A 200 -0.61 -13.41 9.58
C GLN A 200 -1.14 -11.99 9.85
N GLY A 201 -2.45 -11.85 10.08
CA GLY A 201 -3.05 -10.58 10.48
C GLY A 201 -2.49 -10.01 11.79
N VAL A 202 -2.25 -10.86 12.79
CA VAL A 202 -1.60 -10.46 14.05
C VAL A 202 -0.19 -9.94 13.79
N ILE A 203 0.59 -10.61 12.94
CA ILE A 203 1.95 -10.15 12.59
C ILE A 203 1.90 -8.79 11.88
N VAL A 204 0.95 -8.57 10.98
CA VAL A 204 0.75 -7.26 10.34
C VAL A 204 0.46 -6.18 11.38
N LEU A 205 -0.44 -6.46 12.34
CA LEU A 205 -0.80 -5.51 13.40
C LEU A 205 0.39 -5.18 14.31
N VAL A 206 1.17 -6.19 14.71
CA VAL A 206 2.38 -5.97 15.52
C VAL A 206 3.39 -5.11 14.76
N ASN A 207 3.64 -5.40 13.48
CA ASN A 207 4.52 -4.59 12.63
C ASN A 207 4.01 -3.15 12.46
N ALA A 208 2.69 -2.96 12.35
CA ALA A 208 2.06 -1.66 12.27
C ALA A 208 2.30 -0.84 13.55
N VAL A 209 2.03 -1.42 14.71
CA VAL A 209 2.25 -0.77 16.01
C VAL A 209 3.71 -0.34 16.17
N ILE A 210 4.65 -1.25 15.90
CA ILE A 210 6.09 -0.95 16.01
C ILE A 210 6.50 0.15 15.02
N SER A 211 5.98 0.12 13.80
CA SER A 211 6.22 1.17 12.80
C SER A 211 5.67 2.53 13.24
N PHE A 212 4.49 2.58 13.85
CA PHE A 212 3.93 3.82 14.39
C PHE A 212 4.74 4.38 15.56
N LEU A 213 5.27 3.50 16.42
CA LEU A 213 6.19 3.89 17.49
C LEU A 213 7.50 4.45 16.92
N VAL A 214 8.07 3.82 15.89
CA VAL A 214 9.27 4.28 15.18
C VAL A 214 9.05 5.66 14.52
N MET A 215 7.86 5.90 13.96
CA MET A 215 7.50 7.19 13.36
C MET A 215 7.16 8.28 14.39
N GLY A 216 7.15 7.96 15.69
CA GLY A 216 6.83 8.89 16.77
C GLY A 216 5.35 9.33 16.79
N VAL A 217 4.44 8.50 16.27
CA VAL A 217 3.01 8.82 16.22
C VAL A 217 2.36 8.51 17.57
N THR A 218 2.07 9.55 18.36
CA THR A 218 1.34 9.41 19.63
C THR A 218 -0.16 9.16 19.39
N TRP A 219 -0.80 8.32 20.22
CA TRP A 219 -2.23 7.99 20.13
C TRP A 219 -3.17 9.21 20.08
N SER A 220 -2.86 10.25 20.85
CA SER A 220 -3.60 11.52 20.85
C SER A 220 -3.53 12.25 19.51
N LEU A 221 -2.37 12.22 18.85
CA LEU A 221 -2.15 12.83 17.54
C LEU A 221 -2.89 12.04 16.44
N LEU A 222 -2.89 10.70 16.54
CA LEU A 222 -3.62 9.82 15.65
C LEU A 222 -5.14 10.08 15.75
N LYS A 223 -5.70 10.09 16.96
CA LYS A 223 -7.13 10.38 17.21
C LYS A 223 -7.55 11.75 16.67
N ARG A 224 -6.70 12.77 16.83
CA ARG A 224 -6.96 14.13 16.31
C ARG A 224 -6.93 14.15 14.78
N ARG A 225 -5.93 13.51 14.16
CA ARG A 225 -5.78 13.44 12.69
C ARG A 225 -6.89 12.65 12.03
N THR A 226 -7.29 11.51 12.60
CA THR A 226 -8.39 10.69 12.06
C THR A 226 -9.73 11.42 12.20
N LYS A 227 -10.01 12.04 13.36
CA LYS A 227 -11.20 12.87 13.54
C LYS A 227 -11.23 14.03 12.54
N LEU A 228 -10.11 14.74 12.33
CA LEU A 228 -10.03 15.84 11.36
C LEU A 228 -10.18 15.36 9.92
N ALA A 229 -9.59 14.22 9.56
CA ALA A 229 -9.72 13.62 8.23
C ALA A 229 -11.17 13.16 7.97
N PHE A 230 -11.83 12.58 8.98
CA PHE A 230 -13.23 12.19 8.92
C PHE A 230 -14.12 13.44 8.79
N CYS A 231 -13.94 14.46 9.62
CA CYS A 231 -14.66 15.73 9.50
C CYS A 231 -14.45 16.39 8.13
N ARG A 232 -13.23 16.41 7.57
CA ARG A 232 -13.03 16.93 6.20
C ARG A 232 -13.72 16.11 5.12
N MET A 233 -13.79 14.79 5.29
CA MET A 233 -14.48 13.92 4.36
C MET A 233 -16.00 14.11 4.40
N PHE A 234 -16.56 14.42 5.58
CA PHE A 234 -17.98 14.74 5.75
C PHE A 234 -18.32 16.21 5.43
N CYS A 235 -17.52 17.20 5.85
CA CYS A 235 -17.74 18.61 5.50
C CYS A 235 -17.58 18.91 4.00
N VAL A 236 -16.71 18.19 3.28
CA VAL A 236 -16.67 18.28 1.80
C VAL A 236 -17.96 17.69 1.20
N LYS A 237 -18.59 16.72 1.86
CA LYS A 237 -19.87 16.17 1.43
C LYS A 237 -21.01 17.16 1.69
N ASP A 238 -21.01 17.86 2.83
CA ASP A 238 -22.02 18.87 3.16
C ASP A 238 -21.90 20.13 2.27
N CYS A 239 -20.69 20.65 2.03
CA CYS A 239 -20.49 21.79 1.11
C CYS A 239 -20.86 21.47 -0.35
N ASN A 240 -20.80 20.20 -0.77
CA ASN A 240 -21.16 19.79 -2.13
C ASN A 240 -22.67 19.51 -2.26
N SER A 241 -23.37 19.27 -1.15
CA SER A 241 -24.84 19.22 -1.11
C SER A 241 -25.43 20.62 -1.15
N GLU A 242 -24.86 21.56 -0.39
CA GLU A 242 -25.31 22.95 -0.34
C GLU A 242 -25.12 23.71 -1.67
N SER A 243 -24.07 23.36 -2.44
CA SER A 243 -23.81 23.93 -3.78
C SER A 243 -24.76 23.40 -4.87
N ILE A 244 -25.27 22.17 -4.72
CA ILE A 244 -26.25 21.58 -5.64
C ILE A 244 -27.61 22.21 -5.41
N ASP A 245 -28.05 22.39 -4.16
CA ASP A 245 -29.34 23.01 -3.84
C ASP A 245 -29.40 24.51 -4.21
N THR A 246 -28.27 25.22 -4.10
CA THR A 246 -28.15 26.61 -4.57
C THR A 246 -28.08 26.74 -6.10
N SER A 247 -27.61 25.70 -6.81
CA SER A 247 -27.62 25.69 -8.28
C SER A 247 -29.00 25.40 -8.87
N ILE A 248 -29.81 24.56 -8.20
CA ILE A 248 -31.19 24.26 -8.59
C ILE A 248 -32.09 25.48 -8.34
N SER A 249 -31.99 26.12 -7.17
CA SER A 249 -32.77 27.33 -6.87
C SER A 249 -32.42 28.54 -7.74
N ARG A 250 -31.18 28.61 -8.26
CA ARG A 250 -30.76 29.68 -9.20
C ARG A 250 -31.21 29.43 -10.64
N SER A 251 -31.58 28.20 -10.99
CA SER A 251 -32.13 27.87 -12.31
C SER A 251 -33.62 28.23 -12.45
N GLU A 252 -34.34 28.47 -11.35
CA GLU A 252 -35.77 28.84 -11.38
C GLU A 252 -36.05 30.35 -11.47
N ASN A 253 -35.02 31.20 -11.56
CA ASN A 253 -35.20 32.65 -11.75
C ASN A 253 -34.27 33.23 -12.82
N PRO A 254 -34.67 33.25 -14.11
CA PRO A 254 -33.98 34.01 -15.14
C PRO A 254 -34.83 35.20 -15.60
N ALA A 255 -34.57 36.41 -15.09
CA ALA A 255 -34.69 37.68 -15.84
C ALA A 255 -34.30 38.90 -15.00
N GLU A 256 -33.69 39.88 -15.68
CA GLU A 256 -33.22 41.20 -15.22
C GLU A 256 -31.93 41.15 -14.39
N ASP A 257 -30.83 41.82 -14.73
CA ASP A 257 -30.70 43.12 -15.38
C ASP A 257 -29.37 43.23 -16.15
N ARG A 258 -29.45 43.96 -17.26
CA ARG A 258 -28.45 44.24 -18.29
C ARG A 258 -27.87 45.62 -17.97
N ARG A 259 -26.54 45.82 -17.86
CA ARG A 259 -25.82 47.03 -18.39
C ARG A 259 -24.32 47.11 -18.02
N SER A 260 -23.50 47.05 -19.08
CA SER A 260 -22.22 47.73 -19.36
C SER A 260 -21.05 47.74 -18.35
N ASN A 261 -20.00 46.99 -18.72
CA ASN A 261 -18.60 47.44 -18.67
C ASN A 261 -18.28 48.21 -19.99
N PRO A 262 -17.21 49.03 -20.15
CA PRO A 262 -15.86 48.68 -19.66
C PRO A 262 -14.87 49.84 -19.34
N LEU A 263 -13.69 49.41 -18.85
CA LEU A 263 -12.35 49.97 -19.09
C LEU A 263 -11.98 51.34 -18.48
N HIS A 264 -11.05 51.33 -17.52
CA HIS A 264 -9.88 52.21 -17.57
C HIS A 264 -8.67 51.63 -16.82
N ILE A 265 -7.51 51.79 -17.46
CA ILE A 265 -6.14 51.40 -17.09
C ILE A 265 -5.48 52.57 -16.30
N CYS A 266 -4.37 52.26 -15.61
CA CYS A 266 -3.40 53.09 -14.85
C CYS A 266 -3.68 53.14 -13.34
N THR A 267 -2.75 52.86 -12.43
CA THR A 267 -1.27 52.73 -12.44
C THR A 267 -0.88 51.85 -11.25
#